data_AF-A0A383C7S9-F1
#
_entry.id   AF-A0A383C7S9-F1
#
_cell.length_a   1.000
_cell.length_b   1.000
_cell.length_c   1.000
_cell.angle_alpha   90.00
_cell.angle_beta   90.00
_cell.angle_gamma   90.00
#
_symmetry.space_group_name_H-M   'P 1'
#
loop_
_entity.id
_entity.type
_entity.pdbx_description
1 polymer ?
#
loop_
_entity_poly.entity_id
_entity_poly.type
_entity_poly.pdbx_seq_one_letter_code
_entity_poly.pdbx_strand_id
1 'polypeptide(L)' 'MDELYEAPIKAIRKKCLDCTCNQYEEIRYCTAVDCPLYPYRMGRRPDKSTIDALKSSHNE' A
#
# COMPACT_ATOMS: atom_id res chain seq x y z
N MET A 1 7.69 27.74 3.05
CA MET A 1 7.99 26.89 1.89
C MET A 1 7.43 25.53 2.22
N ASP A 2 6.15 25.35 1.96
CA ASP A 2 5.47 24.06 2.02
C ASP A 2 6.07 23.18 0.93
N GLU A 3 7.21 22.56 1.24
CA GLU A 3 7.67 21.38 0.54
C GLU A 3 6.59 20.34 0.76
N LEU A 4 5.65 20.29 -0.19
CA LEU A 4 4.54 19.35 -0.24
C LEU A 4 5.14 17.96 -0.49
N TYR A 5 5.74 17.38 0.56
CA TYR A 5 6.16 16.00 0.54
C TYR A 5 4.94 15.18 0.14
N GLU A 6 5.10 14.39 -0.92
CA GLU A 6 4.03 13.51 -1.35
C GLU A 6 3.63 12.67 -0.14
N ALA A 7 2.36 12.78 0.28
CA ALA A 7 1.85 11.96 1.38
C ALA A 7 2.34 10.52 1.16
N PRO A 8 2.83 9.83 2.20
CA PRO A 8 3.62 8.60 2.04
C PRO A 8 2.83 7.52 1.29
N ILE A 9 1.51 7.61 1.34
CA ILE A 9 0.54 6.78 0.63
C ILE A 9 0.61 6.95 -0.90
N LYS A 10 0.84 8.18 -1.40
CA LYS A 10 1.07 8.44 -2.83
C LYS A 10 2.39 7.82 -3.30
N ALA A 11 3.45 7.92 -2.48
CA ALA A 11 4.72 7.28 -2.76
C ALA A 11 4.58 5.74 -2.80
N ILE A 12 3.86 5.15 -1.84
CA ILE A 12 3.58 3.71 -1.83
C ILE A 12 2.78 3.28 -3.06
N ARG A 13 1.74 4.03 -3.45
CA ARG A 13 0.97 3.72 -4.67
C ARG A 13 1.84 3.81 -5.94
N LYS A 14 2.72 4.81 -6.03
CA LYS A 14 3.71 4.89 -7.13
C LYS A 14 4.62 3.67 -7.15
N LYS A 15 5.03 3.16 -5.97
CA LYS A 15 5.84 1.94 -5.88
C LYS A 15 5.07 0.69 -6.32
N CYS A 16 3.78 0.59 -5.98
CA CYS A 16 2.93 -0.48 -6.49
C CYS A 16 2.75 -0.40 -8.02
N LEU A 17 2.61 0.81 -8.58
CA LEU A 17 2.56 1.02 -10.02
C LEU A 17 3.87 0.62 -10.72
N ASP A 18 5.01 0.98 -10.14
CA ASP A 18 6.33 0.56 -10.61
C ASP A 18 6.47 -0.98 -10.60
N CYS A 19 6.00 -1.63 -9.53
CA CYS A 19 6.03 -3.09 -9.40
C CYS A 19 5.16 -3.83 -10.43
N THR A 20 4.02 -3.25 -10.83
CA THR A 20 3.09 -3.86 -11.79
C THR A 20 3.27 -3.32 -13.21
N CYS A 21 4.45 -2.81 -13.57
CA CYS A 21 4.74 -2.27 -14.90
C CYS A 21 3.71 -1.20 -15.37
N ASN A 22 3.30 -0.31 -14.46
CA ASN A 22 2.27 0.70 -14.66
C ASN A 22 0.86 0.17 -14.98
N GLN A 23 0.61 -1.13 -14.80
CA GLN A 23 -0.70 -1.74 -15.01
C GLN A 23 -1.58 -1.56 -13.76
N TYR A 24 -2.54 -0.64 -13.84
CA TYR A 24 -3.49 -0.35 -12.76
C TYR A 24 -4.37 -1.56 -12.40
N GLU A 25 -4.65 -2.42 -13.38
CA GLU A 25 -5.45 -3.62 -13.22
C GLU A 25 -4.72 -4.66 -12.38
N GLU A 26 -3.41 -4.86 -12.62
CA GLU A 26 -2.58 -5.75 -11.80
C GLU A 26 -2.53 -5.32 -10.33
N ILE A 27 -2.58 -4.03 -10.03
CA ILE A 27 -2.63 -3.57 -8.62
C ILE A 27 -3.91 -4.09 -7.92
N ARG A 28 -5.02 -4.20 -8.65
CA ARG A 28 -6.27 -4.74 -8.12
C ARG A 28 -6.21 -6.27 -7.99
N TYR A 29 -5.63 -6.93 -8.99
CA TYR A 29 -5.49 -8.39 -9.05
C TYR A 29 -4.20 -8.92 -8.40
N CYS A 30 -3.44 -8.06 -7.70
CA CYS A 30 -2.19 -8.44 -7.07
C CYS A 30 -2.45 -9.55 -6.04
N THR A 31 -1.81 -10.69 -6.22
CA THR A 31 -1.91 -11.87 -5.34
C THR A 31 -0.88 -11.85 -4.21
N ALA A 32 0.02 -10.86 -4.18
CA ALA A 32 1.05 -10.68 -3.16
C ALA A 32 0.47 -10.14 -1.84
N VAL A 33 -0.42 -10.93 -1.21
CA VAL A 33 -1.04 -10.62 0.10
C VAL A 33 -0.02 -10.47 1.22
N ASP A 34 1.14 -11.12 1.08
CA ASP A 34 2.26 -11.06 2.02
C ASP A 34 3.07 -9.75 1.90
N CYS A 35 2.81 -8.94 0.88
CA CYS A 35 3.54 -7.70 0.68
C CYS A 35 3.21 -6.68 1.79
N PRO A 36 4.20 -6.05 2.44
CA PRO A 36 3.96 -5.02 3.47
C PRO A 36 3.22 -3.80 2.91
N LEU A 37 3.26 -3.59 1.59
CA LEU A 37 2.56 -2.52 0.90
C LEU A 37 1.13 -2.91 0.45
N TYR A 38 0.75 -4.19 0.58
CA TYR A 38 -0.56 -4.71 0.18
C TYR A 38 -1.76 -3.93 0.75
N PRO A 39 -1.79 -3.50 2.03
CA PRO A 39 -2.90 -2.70 2.56
C PRO A 39 -2.94 -1.27 2.00
N TYR A 40 -1.83 -0.76 1.46
CA TYR A 40 -1.69 0.60 0.93
C TYR A 40 -1.81 0.67 -0.59
N ARG A 41 -1.90 -0.47 -1.29
CA ARG A 41 -1.90 -0.57 -2.77
C ARG A 41 -2.99 0.26 -3.44
N MET A 42 -4.13 0.44 -2.78
CA MET A 42 -5.24 1.25 -3.27
C MET A 42 -5.01 2.77 -3.13
N GLY A 43 -3.89 3.22 -2.56
CA GLY A 43 -3.59 4.65 -2.37
C GLY A 43 -4.54 5.34 -1.40
N ARG A 44 -5.25 4.57 -0.57
CA ARG A 44 -6.14 5.07 0.48
C ARG A 44 -5.53 4.72 1.83
N ARG A 45 -5.78 5.57 2.83
CA ARG A 45 -5.46 5.24 4.22
C ARG A 45 -6.21 3.96 4.59
N PRO A 46 -5.53 2.86 4.95
CA PRO A 46 -6.21 1.67 5.44
C PRO A 46 -6.91 2.01 6.76
N ASP A 47 -8.13 1.50 6.93
CA ASP A 47 -8.89 1.65 8.16
C ASP A 47 -8.17 0.96 9.32
N LYS A 48 -8.46 1.41 10.56
CA LYS A 48 -7.89 0.82 11.78
C LYS A 48 -8.06 -0.71 11.81
N SER A 49 -9.18 -1.22 11.29
CA SER A 49 -9.47 -2.65 11.17
C SER A 49 -8.52 -3.40 10.23
N THR A 50 -8.05 -2.78 9.15
CA THR A 50 -7.06 -3.40 8.24
C THR A 50 -5.67 -3.44 8.87
N ILE A 51 -5.31 -2.38 9.62
CA ILE A 51 -4.04 -2.33 10.35
C ILE A 51 -4.03 -3.34 11.52
N ASP A 52 -5.15 -3.46 12.24
CA ASP A 52 -5.33 -4.41 13.34
C ASP A 52 -5.22 -5.87 12.87
N ALA A 53 -5.82 -6.19 11.72
CA ALA A 53 -5.69 -7.49 11.07
C ALA A 53 -4.25 -7.84 10.68
N LEU A 54 -3.43 -6.86 10.28
CA LEU A 54 -2.00 -7.09 9.98
C LEU A 54 -1.13 -7.17 11.24
N LYS A 55 -1.46 -6.42 12.31
CA LYS A 55 -0.70 -6.44 13.57
C LYS A 55 -0.81 -7.76 14.33
N SER A 56 -1.94 -8.46 14.18
CA SER A 56 -2.15 -9.78 14.81
C SER A 56 -1.17 -10.87 14.34
N SER A 57 -0.37 -10.62 13.28
CA SER A 57 0.64 -11.56 12.76
C SER A 57 2.08 -11.22 13.14
N HIS A 58 2.33 -10.28 14.06
CA HIS A 58 3.66 -10.08 14.65
C HIS A 58 3.56 -10.17 16.18
N ASN A 59 3.44 -11.40 16.68
CA ASN A 59 3.93 -11.73 18.02
C ASN A 59 5.45 -11.88 17.90
N GLU A 60 6.17 -10.86 18.36
CA GLU A 60 7.35 -11.02 19.21
C GLU A 60 7.40 -9.85 20.19
#